data_AF-A0A1M5IGB9-F1
#
_entry.id   AF-A0A1M5IGB9-F1
#
_cell.length_a   1.000
_cell.length_b   1.000
_cell.length_c   1.000
_cell.angle_alpha   90.00
_cell.angle_beta   90.00
_cell.angle_gamma   90.00
#
_symmetry.space_group_name_H-M   'P 1'
#
loop_
_entity.id
_entity.type
_entity.pdbx_description
1 polymer ?
#
loop_
_entity_poly.entity_id
_entity_poly.type
_entity_poly.pdbx_seq_one_letter_code
_entity_poly.pdbx_strand_id
1 'polypeptide(L)'
;MEKYLRQLITIEFEDKKDLFTGFLIDWTEDWILIKNNPVDFIIDGYTILKNKNVKSITQDKDHEFTERVIKLKGLRTSAEEIIPLTDLETIIHFLAHKYEIFQIMKKSDKAVYLGRLIEINDRELVMDFLGPEGKFEGEMSFKPKKIRAIEFDTDYINSLKLIIQEDNKN
;
A
#
# COMPACT_ATOMS: atom_id res chain seq x y z
N MET A 1 -8.40 16.67 -3.75
CA MET A 1 -8.45 15.47 -2.91
C MET A 1 -9.49 15.58 -1.81
N GLU A 2 -9.51 16.68 -1.05
CA GLU A 2 -10.42 16.90 0.09
C GLU A 2 -11.87 16.40 -0.08
N LYS A 3 -12.54 16.72 -1.20
CA LYS A 3 -13.93 16.31 -1.45
C LYS A 3 -14.17 14.79 -1.49
N TYR A 4 -13.11 13.99 -1.67
CA TYR A 4 -13.14 12.53 -1.76
C TYR A 4 -12.78 11.86 -0.44
N LEU A 5 -12.46 12.61 0.61
CA LEU A 5 -12.02 12.04 1.89
C LEU A 5 -13.08 11.08 2.43
N ARG A 6 -12.65 9.86 2.79
CA ARG A 6 -13.48 8.73 3.26
C ARG A 6 -14.46 8.17 2.22
N GLN A 7 -14.35 8.55 0.95
CA GLN A 7 -15.14 7.96 -0.13
C GLN A 7 -14.35 6.88 -0.84
N LEU A 8 -15.06 5.90 -1.39
CA LEU A 8 -14.48 4.93 -2.32
C LEU A 8 -14.19 5.63 -3.65
N ILE A 9 -12.93 5.59 -4.07
CA ILE A 9 -12.46 6.20 -5.31
C ILE A 9 -11.61 5.24 -6.11
N THR A 10 -11.52 5.48 -7.42
CA THR A 10 -10.51 4.88 -8.29
C THR A 10 -9.56 5.95 -8.79
N ILE A 11 -8.26 5.69 -8.67
CA ILE A 11 -7.17 6.58 -9.09
C ILE A 11 -6.48 5.97 -10.31
N GLU A 12 -6.43 6.76 -11.38
CA GLU A 12 -5.69 6.46 -12.60
C GLU A 12 -4.43 7.33 -12.68
N PHE A 13 -3.32 6.78 -13.17
CA PHE A 13 -2.09 7.52 -13.40
C PHE A 13 -1.76 7.59 -14.88
N GLU A 14 -1.20 8.71 -15.34
CA GLU A 14 -0.78 8.89 -16.75
C GLU A 14 0.29 7.89 -17.17
N ASP A 15 1.11 7.45 -16.21
CA ASP A 15 2.34 6.70 -16.46
C ASP A 15 2.35 5.27 -15.91
N LYS A 16 1.18 4.77 -15.50
CA LYS A 16 0.98 3.39 -15.01
C LYS A 16 -0.40 2.89 -15.48
N LYS A 17 -0.46 1.64 -15.92
CA LYS A 17 -1.72 1.03 -16.40
C LYS A 17 -2.64 0.56 -15.27
N ASP A 18 -2.07 0.32 -14.09
CA ASP A 18 -2.81 -0.19 -12.95
C ASP A 18 -3.72 0.91 -12.38
N LEU A 19 -4.97 0.55 -12.13
CA LEU A 19 -5.93 1.37 -11.40
C LEU A 19 -5.84 1.03 -9.92
N PHE A 20 -5.93 2.04 -9.07
CA PHE A 20 -5.95 1.86 -7.62
C PHE A 20 -7.31 2.25 -7.07
N THR A 21 -8.03 1.27 -6.54
CA THR A 21 -9.38 1.47 -5.99
C THR A 21 -9.36 1.26 -4.47
N GLY A 22 -9.94 2.22 -3.75
CA GLY A 22 -9.95 2.19 -2.29
C GLY A 22 -10.58 3.42 -1.66
N PHE A 23 -10.80 3.35 -0.36
CA PHE A 23 -11.27 4.49 0.42
C PHE A 23 -10.14 5.48 0.62
N LEU A 24 -10.33 6.75 0.23
CA LEU A 24 -9.33 7.79 0.53
C LEU A 24 -9.27 8.02 2.04
N ILE A 25 -8.13 7.72 2.65
CA ILE A 25 -7.93 7.84 4.09
C ILE A 25 -7.28 9.17 4.42
N ASP A 26 -6.20 9.50 3.71
CA ASP A 26 -5.40 10.70 3.94
C ASP A 26 -4.62 11.05 2.67
N TRP A 27 -4.11 12.29 2.60
CA TRP A 27 -3.34 12.76 1.47
C TRP A 27 -2.48 13.98 1.82
N THR A 28 -1.38 14.14 1.09
CA THR A 28 -0.54 15.34 1.06
C THR A 28 -0.29 15.75 -0.39
N GLU A 29 0.49 16.81 -0.61
CA GLU A 29 0.90 17.19 -1.98
C GLU A 29 1.64 16.05 -2.69
N ASP A 30 2.43 15.26 -1.95
CA ASP A 30 3.29 14.22 -2.50
C ASP A 30 2.74 12.79 -2.40
N TRP A 31 1.82 12.52 -1.48
CA TRP A 31 1.37 11.16 -1.17
C TRP A 31 -0.15 11.05 -1.00
N ILE A 32 -0.69 9.88 -1.32
CA ILE A 32 -2.09 9.52 -1.15
C ILE A 32 -2.12 8.21 -0.39
N LEU A 33 -2.93 8.12 0.67
CA LEU A 33 -3.20 6.88 1.37
C LEU A 33 -4.62 6.42 1.08
N ILE A 34 -4.73 5.21 0.55
CA ILE A 34 -6.02 4.53 0.39
C ILE A 34 -6.07 3.25 1.23
N LYS A 35 -7.28 2.91 1.69
CA LYS A 35 -7.60 1.58 2.20
C LYS A 35 -8.16 0.76 1.04
N ASN A 36 -7.48 -0.32 0.67
CA ASN A 36 -7.71 -0.92 -0.64
C ASN A 36 -9.08 -1.60 -0.72
N ASN A 37 -9.66 -1.54 -1.91
CA ASN A 37 -10.82 -2.33 -2.30
C ASN A 37 -10.48 -3.04 -3.63
N PRO A 38 -9.72 -4.16 -3.57
CA PRO A 38 -9.20 -4.82 -4.79
C PRO A 38 -10.29 -5.49 -5.63
N VAL A 39 -11.37 -5.94 -4.98
CA VAL A 39 -12.56 -6.52 -5.60
C VAL A 39 -13.82 -6.08 -4.85
N ASP A 40 -14.99 -6.23 -5.47
CA ASP A 40 -16.25 -5.79 -4.90
C ASP A 40 -16.45 -6.24 -3.44
N PHE A 41 -16.74 -5.26 -2.59
CA PHE A 41 -17.11 -5.45 -1.18
C PHE A 41 -16.04 -6.07 -0.26
N ILE A 42 -14.79 -6.18 -0.73
CA ILE A 42 -13.65 -6.68 0.05
C ILE A 42 -12.67 -5.55 0.35
N ILE A 43 -12.31 -5.39 1.62
CA ILE A 43 -11.27 -4.45 2.05
C ILE A 43 -10.02 -5.24 2.38
N ASP A 44 -8.86 -4.82 1.87
CA ASP A 44 -7.62 -5.57 2.02
C ASP A 44 -6.40 -4.66 2.19
N GLY A 45 -6.01 -4.42 3.43
CA GLY A 45 -4.88 -3.55 3.79
C GLY A 45 -4.96 -2.14 3.21
N TYR A 46 -3.78 -1.56 2.96
CA TYR A 46 -3.63 -0.17 2.56
C TYR A 46 -2.59 -0.03 1.45
N THR A 47 -2.72 1.04 0.67
CA THR A 47 -1.70 1.46 -0.30
C THR A 47 -1.38 2.95 -0.12
N ILE A 48 -0.10 3.26 0.01
CA ILE A 48 0.45 4.60 -0.12
C ILE A 48 0.92 4.78 -1.56
N LEU A 49 0.35 5.76 -2.25
CA LEU A 49 0.64 6.09 -3.63
C LEU A 49 1.34 7.44 -3.68
N LYS A 50 2.38 7.54 -4.49
CA LYS A 50 2.98 8.84 -4.77
C LYS A 50 2.02 9.66 -5.65
N ASN A 51 1.69 10.90 -5.28
CA ASN A 51 0.70 11.77 -5.92
C ASN A 51 1.19 12.45 -7.23
N LYS A 52 2.38 12.10 -7.72
CA LYS A 52 2.84 12.57 -9.04
C LYS A 52 1.98 11.95 -10.15
N ASN A 53 1.78 12.61 -11.30
CA ASN A 53 1.18 12.00 -12.51
C ASN A 53 -0.23 11.38 -12.34
N VAL A 54 -1.02 11.80 -11.35
CA VAL A 54 -2.44 11.40 -11.28
C VAL A 54 -3.15 11.96 -12.51
N LYS A 55 -3.75 11.07 -13.28
CA LYS A 55 -4.52 11.39 -14.49
C LYS A 55 -5.96 11.76 -14.14
N SER A 56 -6.60 10.89 -13.37
CA SER A 56 -8.00 11.05 -13.00
C SER A 56 -8.28 10.41 -11.65
N ILE A 57 -9.31 10.94 -10.97
CA ILE A 57 -9.89 10.34 -9.77
C ILE A 57 -11.39 10.24 -10.03
N THR A 58 -11.89 9.01 -10.05
CA THR A 58 -13.28 8.69 -10.36
C THR A 58 -14.01 8.28 -9.09
N GLN A 59 -15.21 8.81 -8.93
CA GLN A 59 -16.22 8.36 -7.98
C GLN A 59 -17.54 8.45 -8.75
N ASP A 60 -18.20 7.31 -8.90
CA ASP A 60 -19.47 7.19 -9.64
C ASP A 60 -20.47 6.33 -8.86
N LYS A 61 -21.60 6.01 -9.48
CA LYS A 61 -22.68 5.24 -8.85
C LYS A 61 -22.27 3.84 -8.42
N ASP A 62 -21.33 3.21 -9.13
CA ASP A 62 -20.84 1.88 -8.77
C ASP A 62 -19.98 1.97 -7.51
N HIS A 63 -19.16 3.02 -7.39
CA HIS A 63 -18.41 3.31 -6.17
C HIS A 63 -19.36 3.58 -4.99
N GLU A 64 -20.42 4.38 -5.18
CA GLU A 64 -21.42 4.65 -4.14
C GLU A 64 -22.12 3.37 -3.66
N PHE A 65 -22.45 2.48 -4.58
CA PHE A 65 -23.09 1.21 -4.27
C PHE A 65 -22.15 0.30 -3.46
N THR A 66 -20.92 0.12 -3.92
CA THR A 66 -19.89 -0.67 -3.22
C THR A 66 -19.58 -0.11 -1.84
N GLU A 67 -19.45 1.21 -1.72
CA GLU A 67 -19.29 1.90 -0.45
C GLU A 67 -20.45 1.61 0.52
N ARG A 68 -21.70 1.67 0.04
CA ARG A 68 -22.88 1.37 0.85
C ARG A 68 -22.86 -0.07 1.36
N VAL A 69 -22.52 -1.03 0.52
CA VAL A 69 -22.44 -2.44 0.92
C VAL A 69 -21.34 -2.66 1.96
N ILE A 70 -20.16 -2.09 1.77
CA ILE A 70 -19.02 -2.19 2.71
C ILE A 70 -19.39 -1.62 4.08
N LYS A 71 -20.07 -0.46 4.11
CA LYS A 71 -20.57 0.14 5.36
C LYS A 71 -21.61 -0.74 6.05
N LEU A 72 -22.54 -1.34 5.30
CA LEU A 72 -23.55 -2.26 5.85
C LEU A 72 -22.93 -3.56 6.42
N LYS A 73 -21.79 -4.01 5.87
CA LYS A 73 -21.01 -5.12 6.43
C LYS A 73 -20.30 -4.75 7.74
N GLY A 74 -20.36 -3.48 8.17
CA GLY A 74 -19.71 -3.00 9.39
C GLY A 74 -18.19 -2.92 9.27
N LEU A 75 -17.64 -2.95 8.05
CA LEU A 75 -16.20 -2.89 7.82
C LEU A 75 -15.69 -1.47 8.10
N ARG A 76 -14.57 -1.38 8.82
CA ARG A 76 -13.93 -0.09 9.14
C ARG A 76 -13.34 0.52 7.87
N THR A 77 -13.85 1.68 7.44
CA THR A 77 -13.37 2.40 6.25
C THR A 77 -12.45 3.58 6.56
N SER A 78 -12.14 3.82 7.84
CA SER A 78 -11.13 4.79 8.29
C SER A 78 -9.85 4.07 8.74
N ALA A 79 -8.73 4.78 8.76
CA ALA A 79 -7.57 4.33 9.52
C ALA A 79 -7.78 4.57 11.02
N GLU A 80 -7.23 3.67 11.82
CA GLU A 80 -7.22 3.76 13.29
C GLU A 80 -6.04 4.60 13.80
N GLU A 81 -5.02 4.74 12.97
CA GLU A 81 -3.76 5.41 13.28
C GLU A 81 -3.42 6.41 12.16
N ILE A 82 -2.70 7.47 12.56
CA ILE A 82 -2.20 8.47 11.62
C ILE A 82 -0.91 7.95 11.03
N ILE A 83 -0.89 7.79 9.70
CA ILE A 83 0.31 7.38 8.96
C ILE A 83 1.06 8.65 8.54
N PRO A 84 2.36 8.78 8.85
CA PRO A 84 3.11 9.99 8.52
C PRO A 84 3.43 10.06 7.03
N LEU A 85 2.62 10.80 6.26
CA LEU A 85 2.78 10.98 4.82
C LEU A 85 3.72 12.15 4.43
N THR A 86 4.89 12.23 5.08
CA THR A 86 5.85 13.34 4.88
C THR A 86 6.77 13.09 3.68
N ASP A 87 7.58 12.04 3.76
CA ASP A 87 8.61 11.68 2.81
C ASP A 87 8.81 10.15 2.83
N LEU A 88 9.53 9.60 1.84
CA LEU A 88 9.65 8.16 1.71
C LEU A 88 10.38 7.52 2.90
N GLU A 89 11.42 8.16 3.43
CA GLU A 89 12.22 7.62 4.53
C GLU A 89 11.38 7.50 5.80
N THR A 90 10.66 8.57 6.15
CA THR A 90 9.73 8.58 7.29
C THR A 90 8.62 7.53 7.13
N ILE A 91 8.02 7.42 5.94
CA ILE A 91 7.00 6.41 5.65
C ILE A 91 7.57 4.99 5.85
N ILE A 92 8.72 4.71 5.26
CA ILE A 92 9.34 3.38 5.30
C ILE A 92 9.75 3.00 6.72
N HIS A 93 10.32 3.92 7.50
CA HIS A 93 10.64 3.66 8.90
C HIS A 93 9.39 3.40 9.75
N PHE A 94 8.31 4.16 9.55
CA PHE A 94 7.04 3.91 10.22
C PHE A 94 6.50 2.51 9.89
N LEU A 95 6.49 2.13 8.60
CA LEU A 95 6.01 0.83 8.16
C LEU A 95 6.89 -0.31 8.68
N ALA A 96 8.20 -0.17 8.64
CA ALA A 96 9.13 -1.17 9.17
C ALA A 96 8.97 -1.36 10.68
N HIS A 97 8.73 -0.29 11.44
CA HIS A 97 8.54 -0.39 12.88
C HIS A 97 7.19 -1.01 13.25
N LYS A 98 6.11 -0.62 12.55
CA LYS A 98 4.74 -0.99 12.94
C LYS A 98 4.22 -2.25 12.27
N TYR A 99 4.55 -2.44 10.99
CA TYR A 99 4.04 -3.55 10.18
C TYR A 99 5.10 -4.59 9.83
N GLU A 100 6.38 -4.28 10.05
CA GLU A 100 7.58 -5.11 9.77
C GLU A 100 7.82 -5.43 8.29
N ILE A 101 6.78 -5.93 7.60
CA ILE A 101 6.81 -6.38 6.22
C ILE A 101 5.86 -5.52 5.40
N PHE A 102 6.36 -5.02 4.28
CA PHE A 102 5.62 -4.22 3.31
C PHE A 102 6.07 -4.53 1.89
N GLN A 103 5.22 -4.21 0.93
CA GLN A 103 5.45 -4.41 -0.49
C GLN A 103 5.71 -3.08 -1.18
N ILE A 104 6.68 -3.02 -2.07
CA ILE A 104 6.93 -1.85 -2.93
C ILE A 104 6.66 -2.16 -4.39
N MET A 105 6.18 -1.15 -5.11
CA MET A 105 5.99 -1.19 -6.56
C MET A 105 6.74 -0.04 -7.22
N LYS A 106 7.47 -0.35 -8.29
CA LYS A 106 8.15 0.66 -9.12
C LYS A 106 7.24 1.16 -10.24
N LYS A 107 7.59 2.32 -10.82
CA LYS A 107 6.86 2.89 -11.97
C LYS A 107 6.77 1.94 -13.17
N SER A 108 7.89 1.36 -13.58
CA SER A 108 8.01 0.64 -14.87
C SER A 108 7.73 -0.85 -14.78
N ASP A 109 7.63 -1.39 -13.56
CA ASP A 109 7.78 -2.82 -13.36
C ASP A 109 6.43 -3.44 -13.08
N LYS A 110 6.17 -4.58 -13.72
CA LYS A 110 5.02 -5.44 -13.43
C LYS A 110 5.22 -6.25 -12.15
N ALA A 111 6.46 -6.34 -11.68
CA ALA A 111 6.81 -7.04 -10.46
C ALA A 111 6.58 -6.16 -9.24
N VAL A 112 6.18 -6.81 -8.16
CA VAL A 112 6.11 -6.25 -6.81
C VAL A 112 7.23 -6.87 -5.97
N TYR A 113 7.71 -6.14 -4.96
CA TYR A 113 8.80 -6.61 -4.10
C TYR A 113 8.34 -6.53 -2.65
N LEU A 114 8.15 -7.70 -2.04
CA LEU A 114 7.74 -7.85 -0.66
C LEU A 114 8.98 -8.10 0.21
N GLY A 115 9.02 -7.53 1.41
CA GLY A 115 10.12 -7.77 2.33
C GLY A 115 10.08 -6.87 3.55
N ARG A 116 11.17 -6.90 4.32
CA ARG A 116 11.39 -6.00 5.46
C ARG A 116 12.55 -5.06 5.19
N LEU A 117 12.53 -3.91 5.85
CA LEU A 117 13.59 -2.91 5.74
C LEU A 117 14.92 -3.44 6.30
N ILE A 118 16.00 -3.24 5.55
CA ILE A 118 17.38 -3.33 6.06
C ILE A 118 17.94 -1.92 6.27
N GLU A 119 17.90 -1.10 5.21
CA GLU A 119 18.41 0.26 5.23
C GLU A 119 17.60 1.14 4.26
N ILE A 120 17.44 2.43 4.58
CA ILE A 120 17.00 3.44 3.63
C ILE A 120 17.85 4.70 3.79
N ASN A 121 18.20 5.30 2.66
CA ASN A 121 18.82 6.61 2.56
C ASN A 121 18.41 7.26 1.23
N ASP A 122 18.90 8.47 0.93
CA ASP A 122 18.57 9.21 -0.30
C ASP A 122 18.89 8.46 -1.61
N ARG A 123 19.84 7.54 -1.58
CA ARG A 123 20.35 6.83 -2.77
C ARG A 123 19.67 5.49 -2.96
N GLU A 124 19.44 4.77 -1.88
CA GLU A 124 18.93 3.41 -1.90
C GLU A 124 17.96 3.07 -0.76
N LEU A 125 17.03 2.18 -1.08
CA LEU A 125 16.22 1.41 -0.15
C LEU A 125 16.67 -0.05 -0.30
N VAL A 126 17.21 -0.62 0.76
CA VAL A 126 17.64 -2.02 0.84
C VAL A 126 16.62 -2.80 1.67
N MET A 127 16.10 -3.87 1.09
CA MET A 127 15.12 -4.76 1.72
C MET A 127 15.63 -6.20 1.72
N ASP A 128 15.30 -6.93 2.80
CA ASP A 128 15.41 -8.39 2.83
C ASP A 128 14.15 -8.96 2.16
N PHE A 129 14.31 -9.52 0.96
CA PHE A 129 13.21 -9.92 0.10
C PHE A 129 12.54 -11.18 0.63
N LEU A 130 11.21 -11.14 0.74
CA LEU A 130 10.37 -12.25 1.16
C LEU A 130 9.76 -12.94 -0.07
N GLY A 131 10.16 -14.19 -0.29
CA GLY A 131 9.60 -15.04 -1.32
C GLY A 131 8.19 -15.55 -0.99
N PRO A 132 7.47 -16.08 -1.99
CA PRO A 132 6.09 -16.56 -1.84
C PRO A 132 5.95 -17.79 -0.93
N GLU A 133 7.05 -18.48 -0.62
CA GLU A 133 7.09 -19.58 0.36
C GLU A 133 7.25 -19.09 1.81
N GLY A 134 7.24 -17.78 2.06
CA GLY A 134 7.44 -17.24 3.41
C GLY A 134 8.90 -17.28 3.88
N LYS A 135 9.86 -17.33 2.95
CA LYS A 135 11.30 -17.36 3.25
C LYS A 135 11.98 -16.09 2.78
N PHE A 136 12.91 -15.58 3.57
CA PHE A 136 13.78 -14.49 3.16
C PHE A 136 14.85 -15.03 2.22
N GLU A 137 14.91 -14.47 1.01
CA GLU A 137 15.76 -14.96 -0.09
C GLU A 137 16.97 -14.04 -0.35
N GLY A 138 17.19 -13.07 0.53
CA GLY A 138 18.35 -12.17 0.52
C GLY A 138 18.01 -10.73 0.13
N GLU A 139 19.06 -9.93 0.01
CA GLU A 139 18.93 -8.48 -0.10
C GLU A 139 18.62 -8.01 -1.53
N MET A 140 17.75 -7.01 -1.63
CA MET A 140 17.48 -6.27 -2.86
C MET A 140 17.55 -4.76 -2.61
N SER A 141 18.24 -4.04 -3.51
CA SER A 141 18.37 -2.58 -3.45
C SER A 141 17.54 -1.90 -4.54
N PHE A 142 16.85 -0.81 -4.17
CA PHE A 142 15.97 -0.04 -5.02
C PHE A 142 16.30 1.45 -4.92
N LYS A 143 16.16 2.18 -6.03
CA LYS A 143 16.29 3.65 -6.01
C LYS A 143 15.01 4.27 -5.41
N PRO A 144 15.07 5.03 -4.30
CA PRO A 144 13.92 5.69 -3.65
C PRO A 144 13.00 6.41 -4.64
N LYS A 145 13.59 7.19 -5.55
CA LYS A 145 12.85 7.95 -6.57
C LYS A 145 12.03 7.11 -7.56
N LYS A 146 12.26 5.79 -7.63
CA LYS A 146 11.54 4.86 -8.51
C LYS A 146 10.35 4.19 -7.81
N ILE A 147 10.27 4.27 -6.48
CA ILE A 147 9.15 3.75 -5.69
C ILE A 147 7.90 4.59 -5.99
N ARG A 148 6.79 3.89 -6.25
CA ARG A 148 5.56 4.49 -6.75
C ARG A 148 4.36 4.19 -5.87
N ALA A 149 4.29 2.97 -5.38
CA ALA A 149 3.29 2.51 -4.44
C ALA A 149 3.97 1.67 -3.36
N ILE A 150 3.42 1.72 -2.16
CA ILE A 150 3.80 0.91 -1.02
C ILE A 150 2.53 0.31 -0.45
N GLU A 151 2.46 -1.00 -0.34
CA GLU A 151 1.30 -1.74 0.13
C GLU A 151 1.67 -2.50 1.42
N PHE A 152 0.77 -2.53 2.38
CA PHE A 152 1.00 -3.15 3.68
C PHE A 152 -0.31 -3.60 4.32
N ASP A 153 -0.19 -4.49 5.31
CA ASP A 153 -1.32 -5.01 6.09
C ASP A 153 -2.40 -5.70 5.24
N THR A 154 -2.02 -6.29 4.11
CA THR A 154 -2.91 -7.09 3.29
C THR A 154 -2.99 -8.53 3.80
N ASP A 155 -4.05 -9.23 3.42
CA ASP A 155 -4.28 -10.63 3.75
C ASP A 155 -3.12 -11.51 3.28
N TYR A 156 -2.57 -11.23 2.09
CA TYR A 156 -1.40 -11.93 1.56
C TYR A 156 -0.17 -11.76 2.46
N ILE A 157 0.17 -10.52 2.82
CA ILE A 157 1.31 -10.20 3.69
C ILE A 157 1.13 -10.83 5.06
N ASN A 158 -0.05 -10.68 5.64
CA ASN A 158 -0.36 -11.18 6.97
C ASN A 158 -0.40 -12.73 7.00
N SER A 159 -0.82 -13.38 5.92
CA SER A 159 -0.73 -14.84 5.78
C SER A 159 0.71 -15.34 5.75
N LEU A 160 1.61 -14.68 5.01
CA LEU A 160 3.02 -15.05 4.99
C LEU A 160 3.71 -14.85 6.35
N LYS A 161 3.30 -13.83 7.12
CA LYS A 161 3.78 -13.65 8.51
C LYS A 161 3.45 -14.85 9.40
N LEU A 162 2.29 -15.49 9.21
CA LEU A 162 1.91 -16.67 9.98
C LEU A 162 2.86 -17.84 9.71
N ILE A 163 3.23 -18.07 8.45
CA ILE A 163 4.20 -19.11 8.06
C ILE A 163 5.58 -18.83 8.68
N ILE A 164 6.07 -17.58 8.59
CA ILE A 164 7.34 -17.18 9.21
C ILE A 164 7.33 -17.44 10.73
N GLN A 165 6.22 -17.12 11.40
CA GLN A 165 6.08 -17.33 12.84
C GLN A 165 6.00 -18.81 13.23
N GLU A 166 5.43 -19.66 12.38
CA GLU A 166 5.40 -21.11 12.57
C GLU A 166 6.79 -21.71 12.42
N ASP A 167 7.51 -21.35 11.34
CA ASP A 167 8.86 -21.86 11.06
C ASP A 167 9.87 -21.46 12.14
N ASN A 168 9.77 -20.25 12.71
CA ASN A 168 10.66 -19.78 13.78
C ASN A 168 10.41 -20.43 15.15
N LYS A 169 9.31 -21.17 15.33
CA LYS A 169 9.02 -21.90 16.58
C LYS A 169 9.61 -23.31 16.58
N ASN A 170 10.00 -23.82 15.41
CA ASN A 170 10.59 -25.15 15.21
C ASN A 170 12.12 -25.07 15.20
#